data_AF-A0A9D8ADA3-F1
#
_entry.id   AF-A0A9D8ADA3-F1
#
_cell.length_a   1.000
_cell.length_b   1.000
_cell.length_c   1.000
_cell.angle_alpha   90.00
_cell.angle_beta   90.00
_cell.angle_gamma   90.00
#
_symmetry.space_group_name_H-M   'P 1'
#
loop_
_entity.id
_entity.type
_entity.pdbx_description
1 polymer ?
#
loop_
_entity_poly.entity_id
_entity_poly.type
_entity_poly.pdbx_seq_one_letter_code
_entity_poly.pdbx_strand_id
1 'polypeptide(L)'
;MIQLILFTSLIFSPTDTLTISKKISDRKFSFTPKLFHHPQRVLFNSRAFDLEVFSDFPRDSVESLSLFYMTDAVPRYREIPFDPQEKRFSYRYDPRNNPANYITYFFTISLINGELYGTPVDSVGRLNPITKYLLDPIEYYKKRASFRN
;
A
#
# COMPACT_ATOMS: atom_id res chain seq x y z
N MET A 1 35.74 -11.28 31.58
CA MET A 1 35.74 -11.48 30.12
C MET A 1 34.36 -11.08 29.62
N ILE A 2 34.20 -9.87 29.07
CA ILE A 2 32.91 -9.31 28.65
C ILE A 2 32.85 -9.39 27.12
N GLN A 3 31.86 -10.10 26.59
CA GLN A 3 31.67 -10.27 25.16
C GLN A 3 30.64 -9.25 24.67
N LEU A 4 31.12 -8.29 23.87
CA LEU A 4 30.31 -7.26 23.23
C LEU A 4 29.67 -7.85 21.96
N ILE A 5 28.36 -8.03 21.95
CA ILE A 5 27.62 -8.44 20.75
C ILE A 5 27.36 -7.18 19.92
N LEU A 6 28.06 -7.04 18.79
CA LEU A 6 27.71 -6.05 17.77
C LEU A 6 26.46 -6.55 17.03
N PHE A 7 25.35 -5.86 17.20
CA PHE A 7 24.21 -5.93 16.28
C PHE A 7 24.61 -5.23 14.99
N THR A 8 24.89 -6.01 13.95
CA THR A 8 25.01 -5.49 12.58
C THR A 8 23.63 -5.06 12.11
N SER A 9 23.38 -3.75 12.11
CA SER A 9 22.24 -3.17 11.41
C SER A 9 22.43 -3.41 9.90
N LEU A 10 21.57 -4.23 9.30
CA LEU A 10 21.43 -4.32 7.84
C LEU A 10 21.09 -2.92 7.30
N ILE A 11 22.06 -2.29 6.65
CA ILE A 11 21.85 -1.05 5.91
C ILE A 11 21.08 -1.42 4.64
N PHE A 12 19.76 -1.18 4.63
CA PHE A 12 18.94 -1.35 3.44
C PHE A 12 19.34 -0.26 2.42
N SER A 13 20.03 -0.65 1.35
CA SER A 13 20.53 0.29 0.35
C SER A 13 19.38 0.93 -0.44
N PRO A 14 19.37 2.26 -0.65
CA PRO A 14 18.30 2.97 -1.36
C PRO A 14 18.21 2.60 -2.86
N THR A 15 19.21 1.95 -3.44
CA THR A 15 19.25 1.52 -4.86
C THR A 15 18.29 0.36 -5.18
N ASP A 16 18.01 -0.55 -4.24
CA ASP A 16 17.13 -1.69 -4.50
C ASP A 16 15.66 -1.28 -4.66
N THR A 17 15.20 -0.30 -3.89
CA THR A 17 13.79 0.11 -3.88
C THR A 17 13.36 0.85 -5.14
N LEU A 18 14.21 1.71 -5.71
CA LEU A 18 13.95 2.39 -6.98
C LEU A 18 13.88 1.37 -8.14
N THR A 19 14.74 0.36 -8.09
CA THR A 19 14.78 -0.74 -9.06
C THR A 19 13.52 -1.60 -8.97
N ILE A 20 13.06 -1.93 -7.76
CA ILE A 20 11.80 -2.65 -7.51
C ILE A 20 10.60 -1.87 -8.05
N SER A 21 10.48 -0.59 -7.72
CA SER A 21 9.37 0.26 -8.20
C SER A 21 9.31 0.34 -9.72
N LYS A 22 10.46 0.48 -10.39
CA LYS A 22 10.54 0.51 -11.85
C LYS A 22 10.16 -0.84 -12.44
N LYS A 23 10.73 -1.93 -11.91
CA LYS A 23 10.46 -3.30 -12.34
C LYS A 23 8.99 -3.71 -12.19
N ILE A 24 8.31 -3.24 -11.15
CA ILE A 24 6.87 -3.49 -10.94
C ILE A 24 6.03 -2.68 -11.93
N SER A 25 6.37 -1.41 -12.15
CA SER A 25 5.64 -0.55 -13.09
C SER A 25 5.71 -1.04 -14.55
N ASP A 26 6.77 -1.77 -14.91
CA ASP A 26 6.96 -2.33 -16.25
C ASP A 26 6.20 -3.66 -16.47
N ARG A 27 5.64 -4.27 -15.41
CA ARG A 27 4.84 -5.50 -15.52
C ARG A 27 3.40 -5.17 -15.93
N LYS A 28 2.80 -6.10 -16.68
CA LYS A 28 1.38 -6.08 -17.00
C LYS A 28 0.62 -6.88 -15.95
N PHE A 29 -0.41 -6.28 -15.36
CA PHE A 29 -1.31 -6.89 -14.40
C PHE A 29 -2.68 -7.09 -15.01
N SER A 30 -3.33 -8.19 -14.64
CA SER A 30 -4.74 -8.41 -14.97
C SER A 30 -5.63 -7.84 -13.87
N PHE A 31 -6.78 -7.30 -14.25
CA PHE A 31 -7.87 -7.04 -13.32
C PHE A 31 -8.60 -8.35 -12.98
N THR A 32 -9.03 -8.49 -11.73
CA THR A 32 -9.92 -9.57 -11.30
C THR A 32 -10.79 -9.10 -10.14
N PRO A 33 -12.09 -9.46 -10.10
CA PRO A 33 -12.93 -9.16 -8.94
C PRO A 33 -12.51 -9.94 -7.68
N LYS A 34 -11.69 -11.00 -7.83
CA LYS A 34 -11.16 -11.77 -6.70
C LYS A 34 -10.11 -11.02 -5.87
N LEU A 35 -9.59 -9.89 -6.35
CA LEU A 35 -8.69 -9.02 -5.61
C LEU A 35 -9.33 -7.63 -5.51
N PHE A 36 -10.04 -7.37 -4.42
CA PHE A 36 -10.87 -6.17 -4.30
C PHE A 36 -10.46 -5.28 -3.13
N HIS A 37 -10.49 -3.98 -3.37
CA HIS A 37 -10.21 -2.93 -2.41
C HIS A 37 -11.26 -1.83 -2.55
N HIS A 38 -11.82 -1.37 -1.43
CA HIS A 38 -12.69 -0.20 -1.40
C HIS A 38 -12.00 0.95 -0.65
N PRO A 39 -11.48 1.96 -1.35
CA PRO A 39 -10.73 3.03 -0.69
C PRO A 39 -11.64 3.86 0.19
N GLN A 40 -11.20 4.16 1.41
CA GLN A 40 -11.90 5.10 2.28
C GLN A 40 -12.10 6.44 1.55
N ARG A 41 -13.30 7.01 1.72
CA ARG A 41 -13.67 8.27 1.08
C ARG A 41 -12.76 9.43 1.52
N VAL A 42 -12.40 9.45 2.81
CA VAL A 42 -11.56 10.50 3.43
C VAL A 42 -10.56 9.83 4.35
N LEU A 43 -9.31 10.27 4.28
CA LEU A 43 -8.25 9.95 5.25
C LEU A 43 -7.89 11.22 6.01
N PHE A 44 -7.71 11.12 7.31
CA PHE A 44 -7.34 12.26 8.16
C PHE A 44 -5.90 12.14 8.62
N ASN A 45 -5.22 13.28 8.76
CA ASN A 45 -3.85 13.35 9.27
C ASN A 45 -3.75 13.18 10.81
N SER A 46 -4.88 13.19 11.53
CA SER A 46 -4.93 13.16 12.99
C SER A 46 -5.15 11.78 13.60
N ARG A 47 -5.38 10.75 12.78
CA ARG A 47 -5.63 9.38 13.26
C ARG A 47 -5.17 8.35 12.25
N ALA A 48 -4.75 7.20 12.76
CA ALA A 48 -4.39 6.07 11.92
C ALA A 48 -5.59 5.51 11.14
N PHE A 49 -5.33 4.99 9.94
CA PHE A 49 -6.29 4.36 9.04
C PHE A 49 -5.71 3.08 8.45
N ASP A 50 -6.59 2.21 7.94
CA ASP A 50 -6.23 0.90 7.42
C ASP A 50 -6.30 0.92 5.88
N LEU A 51 -5.24 0.43 5.26
CA LEU A 51 -5.21 0.08 3.84
C LEU A 51 -5.41 -1.42 3.72
N GLU A 52 -6.59 -1.82 3.27
CA GLU A 52 -7.06 -3.20 3.33
C GLU A 52 -7.44 -3.73 1.95
N VAL A 53 -7.02 -4.95 1.63
CA VAL A 53 -7.43 -5.64 0.41
C VAL A 53 -8.01 -7.00 0.79
N PHE A 54 -8.96 -7.46 -0.03
CA PHE A 54 -9.58 -8.76 0.11
C PHE A 54 -9.22 -9.63 -1.09
N SER A 55 -9.02 -10.92 -0.82
CA SER A 55 -8.70 -11.91 -1.84
C SER A 55 -9.63 -13.12 -1.74
N ASP A 56 -10.16 -13.55 -2.88
CA ASP A 56 -10.93 -14.80 -3.05
C ASP A 56 -10.14 -15.84 -3.86
N PHE A 57 -8.81 -15.76 -3.82
CA PHE A 57 -7.93 -16.82 -4.32
C PHE A 57 -7.75 -17.90 -3.25
N PRO A 58 -7.71 -19.20 -3.62
CA PRO A 58 -7.30 -20.24 -2.69
C PRO A 58 -5.93 -19.93 -2.11
N ARG A 59 -5.78 -19.98 -0.78
CA ARG A 59 -4.51 -19.62 -0.11
C ARG A 59 -3.30 -20.38 -0.65
N ASP A 60 -3.48 -21.66 -0.92
CA ASP A 60 -2.42 -22.54 -1.46
C ASP A 60 -2.07 -22.25 -2.93
N SER A 61 -2.78 -21.34 -3.60
CA SER A 61 -2.47 -20.87 -4.96
C SER A 61 -1.72 -19.53 -4.97
N VAL A 62 -1.67 -18.83 -3.84
CA VAL A 62 -1.08 -17.49 -3.72
C VAL A 62 0.42 -17.65 -3.42
N GLU A 63 1.25 -17.11 -4.32
CA GLU A 63 2.70 -17.03 -4.11
C GLU A 63 3.05 -15.78 -3.28
N SER A 64 2.46 -14.63 -3.63
CA SER A 64 2.67 -13.39 -2.88
C SER A 64 1.45 -12.47 -2.94
N LEU A 65 1.24 -11.70 -1.88
CA LEU A 65 0.25 -10.63 -1.81
C LEU A 65 0.90 -9.44 -1.11
N SER A 66 0.91 -8.27 -1.75
CA SER A 66 1.62 -7.10 -1.25
C SER A 66 0.83 -5.82 -1.43
N LEU A 67 0.98 -4.91 -0.46
CA LEU A 67 0.67 -3.49 -0.59
C LEU A 67 1.95 -2.75 -1.00
N PHE A 68 1.84 -1.89 -2.00
CA PHE A 68 2.87 -0.91 -2.33
C PHE A 68 2.36 0.48 -2.01
N TYR A 69 3.11 1.26 -1.24
CA TYR A 69 2.72 2.64 -0.95
C TYR A 69 3.91 3.61 -0.90
N MET A 70 3.65 4.88 -1.18
CA MET A 70 4.57 6.00 -1.01
C MET A 70 3.84 7.22 -0.43
N THR A 71 4.60 8.19 0.06
CA THR A 71 4.08 9.46 0.59
C THR A 71 4.92 10.61 0.06
N ASP A 72 4.51 11.86 0.27
CA ASP A 72 5.36 13.01 -0.02
C ASP A 72 6.63 13.06 0.86
N ALA A 73 6.55 12.59 2.11
CA ALA A 73 7.71 12.48 2.99
C ALA A 73 8.70 11.39 2.54
N VAL A 74 8.19 10.32 1.92
CA VAL A 74 8.98 9.20 1.37
C VAL A 74 8.51 8.91 -0.05
N PRO A 75 9.03 9.63 -1.07
CA PRO A 75 8.53 9.62 -2.45
C PRO A 75 9.05 8.42 -3.25
N ARG A 76 9.05 7.24 -2.64
CA ARG A 76 9.42 5.96 -3.25
C ARG A 76 8.50 4.88 -2.73
N TYR A 77 8.08 3.97 -3.60
CA TYR A 77 7.24 2.85 -3.19
C TYR A 77 7.99 1.94 -2.23
N ARG A 78 7.34 1.67 -1.11
CA ARG A 78 7.69 0.64 -0.14
C ARG A 78 6.74 -0.52 -0.31
N GLU A 79 7.27 -1.73 -0.21
CA GLU A 79 6.50 -2.95 -0.18
C GLU A 79 6.18 -3.35 1.26
N ILE A 80 4.91 -3.69 1.50
CA ILE A 80 4.44 -4.38 2.69
C ILE A 80 3.90 -5.75 2.23
N PRO A 81 4.65 -6.84 2.44
CA PRO A 81 4.15 -8.17 2.16
C PRO A 81 3.09 -8.54 3.20
N PHE A 82 2.04 -9.22 2.75
CA PHE A 82 1.06 -9.87 3.61
C PHE A 82 1.32 -11.37 3.65
N ASP A 83 1.06 -12.00 4.79
CA ASP A 83 1.08 -13.46 4.89
C ASP A 83 -0.16 -14.02 4.18
N PRO A 84 -0.03 -14.81 3.09
CA PRO A 84 -1.17 -15.39 2.37
C PRO A 84 -2.04 -16.32 3.23
N GLN A 85 -1.53 -16.78 4.38
CA GLN A 85 -2.27 -17.63 5.31
C GLN A 85 -3.23 -16.83 6.23
N GLU A 86 -3.11 -15.51 6.28
CA GLU A 86 -4.00 -14.66 7.05
C GLU A 86 -5.41 -14.57 6.45
N LYS A 87 -6.38 -14.26 7.32
CA LYS A 87 -7.78 -14.05 6.91
C LYS A 87 -8.05 -12.60 6.47
N ARG A 88 -7.13 -11.68 6.76
CA ARG A 88 -7.33 -10.24 6.61
C ARG A 88 -6.02 -9.58 6.22
N PHE A 89 -5.97 -8.98 5.03
CA PHE A 89 -4.77 -8.31 4.53
C PHE A 89 -4.93 -6.81 4.73
N SER A 90 -4.42 -6.31 5.86
CA SER A 90 -4.61 -4.92 6.28
C SER A 90 -3.32 -4.33 6.82
N TYR A 91 -2.95 -3.15 6.31
CA TYR A 91 -1.83 -2.37 6.83
C TYR A 91 -2.34 -1.11 7.50
N ARG A 92 -1.99 -0.92 8.77
CA ARG A 92 -2.37 0.26 9.54
C ARG A 92 -1.30 1.34 9.46
N TYR A 93 -1.64 2.45 8.80
CA TYR A 93 -0.78 3.63 8.69
C TYR A 93 -1.18 4.68 9.74
N ASP A 94 -0.23 5.15 10.54
CA ASP A 94 -0.45 6.25 11.49
C ASP A 94 0.26 7.54 11.03
N PRO A 95 -0.48 8.56 10.55
CA PRO A 95 0.09 9.84 10.15
C PRO A 95 0.67 10.65 11.31
N ARG A 96 0.36 10.30 12.57
CA ARG A 96 0.99 10.96 13.74
C ARG A 96 2.42 10.46 13.95
N ASN A 97 2.67 9.19 13.61
CA ASN A 97 3.99 8.58 13.71
C ASN A 97 4.80 8.78 12.42
N ASN A 98 4.12 8.84 11.27
CA ASN A 98 4.71 9.05 9.95
C ASN A 98 3.97 10.18 9.23
N PRO A 99 4.26 11.47 9.52
CA PRO A 99 3.54 12.59 8.91
C PRO A 99 3.70 12.64 7.39
N ALA A 100 2.60 12.94 6.69
CA ALA A 100 2.53 13.10 5.24
C ALA A 100 1.32 13.96 4.83
N ASN A 101 1.38 14.62 3.68
CA ASN A 101 0.25 15.32 3.08
C ASN A 101 -0.59 14.40 2.18
N TYR A 102 0.02 13.39 1.58
CA TYR A 102 -0.71 12.39 0.81
C TYR A 102 -0.06 11.01 0.91
N ILE A 103 -0.87 10.00 0.59
CA ILE A 103 -0.43 8.62 0.41
C ILE A 103 -0.90 8.12 -0.96
N THR A 104 0.01 7.48 -1.70
CA THR A 104 -0.27 6.84 -2.98
C THR A 104 0.00 5.35 -2.85
N TYR A 105 -0.96 4.50 -3.25
CA TYR A 105 -0.83 3.06 -3.04
C TYR A 105 -1.58 2.19 -4.06
N PHE A 106 -1.19 0.92 -4.14
CA PHE A 106 -1.86 -0.13 -4.90
C PHE A 106 -1.57 -1.50 -4.27
N PHE A 107 -2.31 -2.53 -4.68
CA PHE A 107 -2.10 -3.90 -4.24
C PHE A 107 -1.80 -4.81 -5.42
N THR A 108 -0.99 -5.84 -5.19
CA THR A 108 -0.70 -6.88 -6.19
C THR A 108 -0.76 -8.26 -5.56
N ILE A 109 -1.15 -9.24 -6.36
CA ILE A 109 -1.07 -10.66 -6.00
C ILE A 109 -0.38 -11.42 -7.15
N SER A 110 0.57 -12.29 -6.80
CA SER A 110 1.11 -13.30 -7.71
C SER A 110 0.60 -14.68 -7.29
N LEU A 111 0.23 -15.47 -8.29
CA LEU A 111 -0.14 -16.87 -8.10
C LEU A 111 1.04 -17.77 -8.45
N ILE A 112 1.06 -18.97 -7.87
CA ILE A 112 2.12 -19.98 -8.10
C ILE A 112 2.22 -20.39 -9.58
N ASN A 113 1.14 -20.27 -10.34
CA ASN A 113 1.12 -20.53 -11.78
C ASN A 113 1.66 -19.36 -12.64
N GLY A 114 2.17 -18.30 -12.02
CA GLY A 114 2.76 -17.14 -12.67
C GLY A 114 1.77 -16.04 -13.06
N GLU A 115 0.48 -16.21 -12.79
CA GLU A 115 -0.51 -15.15 -13.03
C GLU A 115 -0.30 -13.96 -12.07
N LEU A 116 -0.41 -12.75 -12.61
CA LEU A 116 -0.25 -11.50 -11.87
C LEU A 116 -1.51 -10.67 -11.94
N TYR A 117 -2.06 -10.34 -10.78
CA TYR A 117 -3.21 -9.44 -10.68
C TYR A 117 -2.87 -8.23 -9.82
N GLY A 118 -3.56 -7.12 -10.08
CA GLY A 118 -3.39 -5.88 -9.36
C GLY A 118 -4.71 -5.18 -9.13
N THR A 119 -4.76 -4.31 -8.12
CA THR A 119 -5.88 -3.41 -7.92
C THR A 119 -5.45 -2.06 -7.34
N PRO A 120 -5.90 -0.94 -7.92
CA PRO A 120 -6.60 -0.83 -9.21
C PRO A 120 -5.65 -0.98 -10.41
N VAL A 121 -6.21 -1.40 -11.55
CA VAL A 121 -5.52 -1.57 -12.83
C VAL A 121 -6.36 -0.90 -13.93
N ASP A 122 -5.72 -0.29 -14.92
CA ASP A 122 -6.37 0.34 -16.06
C ASP A 122 -6.76 -0.66 -17.17
N SER A 123 -7.37 -0.17 -18.25
CA SER A 123 -7.84 -1.00 -19.37
C SER A 123 -6.73 -1.70 -20.15
N VAL A 124 -5.47 -1.27 -20.02
CA VAL A 124 -4.33 -1.85 -20.71
C VAL A 124 -3.46 -2.71 -19.79
N GLY A 125 -3.87 -2.90 -18.53
CA GLY A 125 -3.18 -3.74 -17.56
C GLY A 125 -2.06 -3.03 -16.81
N ARG A 126 -2.04 -1.69 -16.79
CA ARG A 126 -1.11 -0.92 -15.96
C ARG A 126 -1.74 -0.63 -14.61
N LEU A 127 -0.94 -0.68 -13.56
CA LEU A 127 -1.37 -0.24 -12.23
C LEU A 127 -1.80 1.22 -12.29
N ASN A 128 -2.89 1.55 -11.60
CA ASN A 128 -3.43 2.92 -11.53
C ASN A 128 -3.50 3.41 -10.07
N PRO A 129 -2.36 3.63 -9.39
CA PRO A 129 -2.31 3.82 -7.94
C PRO A 129 -3.28 4.87 -7.40
N ILE A 130 -3.88 4.57 -6.24
CA ILE A 130 -4.81 5.45 -5.56
C ILE A 130 -4.03 6.48 -4.76
N THR A 131 -4.24 7.76 -5.06
CA THR A 131 -3.72 8.87 -4.25
C THR A 131 -4.82 9.44 -3.35
N LYS A 132 -4.52 9.56 -2.05
CA LYS A 132 -5.40 10.18 -1.04
C LYS A 132 -4.66 11.25 -0.27
N TYR A 133 -5.24 12.45 -0.23
CA TYR A 133 -4.77 13.52 0.63
C TYR A 133 -5.19 13.27 2.08
N LEU A 134 -4.27 13.49 3.01
CA LEU A 134 -4.51 13.35 4.44
C LEU A 134 -5.00 14.69 4.97
N LEU A 135 -6.30 14.77 5.26
CA LEU A 135 -6.96 16.03 5.56
C LEU A 135 -6.87 16.35 7.06
N ASP A 136 -6.81 17.63 7.37
CA ASP A 136 -7.14 18.11 8.70
C ASP A 136 -8.65 17.92 8.93
N PRO A 137 -9.08 17.23 10.01
CA PRO A 137 -10.49 16.97 10.25
C PRO A 137 -11.30 18.24 10.53
N ILE A 138 -10.73 19.23 11.22
CA ILE A 138 -11.41 20.48 11.56
C ILE A 138 -11.70 21.24 10.27
N GLU A 139 -10.70 21.43 9.42
CA GLU A 139 -10.85 22.13 8.15
C GLU A 139 -11.79 21.39 7.18
N TYR A 140 -11.72 20.05 7.16
CA TYR A 140 -12.64 19.23 6.38
C TYR A 140 -14.12 19.47 6.76
N TYR A 141 -14.44 19.42 8.06
CA TYR A 141 -15.82 19.56 8.52
C TYR A 141 -16.32 21.01 8.42
N LYS A 142 -15.47 22.02 8.64
CA LYS A 142 -15.80 23.43 8.37
C LYS A 142 -16.21 23.64 6.91
N LYS A 143 -15.39 23.16 5.97
CA LYS A 143 -15.67 23.24 4.53
C LYS A 143 -16.95 22.47 4.15
N ARG A 144 -17.21 21.32 4.78
CA ARG A 144 -18.42 20.54 4.52
C ARG A 144 -19.69 21.24 5.03
N ALA A 145 -19.59 21.96 6.15
CA ALA A 145 -20.70 22.73 6.69
C ALA A 145 -21.05 23.94 5.81
N SER A 146 -20.05 24.60 5.20
CA SER A 146 -20.30 25.76 4.34
C SER A 146 -21.07 25.45 3.06
N PHE A 147 -21.07 24.19 2.59
CA PHE A 147 -21.85 23.77 1.41
C PHE A 147 -23.32 23.44 1.73
N ARG A 148 -23.72 23.48 3.00
CA ARG A 148 -25.10 23.20 3.43
C ARG A 148 -25.91 24.48 3.70
N ASN A 149 -25.26 25.64 3.66
CA ASN A 149 -25.84 26.96 3.83
C ASN A 149 -25.91 27.66 2.47
#